data_AF-A0A7S3I4V3-F1
#
_entry.id   AF-A0A7S3I4V3-F1
#
_cell.length_a   1.000
_cell.length_b   1.000
_cell.length_c   1.000
_cell.angle_alpha   90.00
_cell.angle_beta   90.00
_cell.angle_gamma   90.00
#
_symmetry.space_group_name_H-M   'P 1'
#
loop_
_entity.id
_entity.type
_entity.pdbx_description
1 polymer ?
#
loop_
_entity_poly.entity_id
_entity_poly.type
_entity_poly.pdbx_seq_one_letter_code
_entity_poly.pdbx_strand_id
1 'polypeptide(L)'
;MIFERITNFTLKATMHQVVDIGVERFSCPFFLDPCSSAIIPSNILNSAEEQVEPPIEFGKWLAKTMRRKYGEWKNAFPDLSDDEKELETVPKHSSASSEQ
;
A
#
# COMPACT_ATOMS: atom_id res chain seq x y z
N MET A 1 -2.29 3.60 0.54
CA MET A 1 -3.22 3.29 -0.60
C MET A 1 -2.48 3.46 -1.92
N ILE A 2 -3.00 2.96 -3.05
CA ILE A 2 -2.23 3.00 -4.30
C ILE A 2 -1.91 4.42 -4.79
N PHE A 3 -2.82 5.38 -4.57
CA PHE A 3 -2.62 6.77 -4.95
C PHE A 3 -1.46 7.44 -4.20
N GLU A 4 -1.32 7.14 -2.91
CA GLU A 4 -0.16 7.57 -2.12
C GLU A 4 1.15 7.02 -2.70
N ARG A 5 1.17 5.76 -3.13
CA ARG A 5 2.35 5.18 -3.78
C ARG A 5 2.73 5.92 -5.05
N ILE A 6 1.80 6.12 -5.99
CA ILE A 6 2.13 6.69 -7.33
C ILE A 6 2.56 8.16 -7.28
N THR A 7 2.29 8.83 -6.16
CA THR A 7 2.71 10.21 -5.87
C THR A 7 4.05 10.27 -5.13
N ASN A 8 4.81 9.17 -5.13
CA ASN A 8 6.04 9.01 -4.37
C ASN A 8 5.85 9.35 -2.88
N PHE A 9 4.68 9.00 -2.33
CA PHE A 9 4.28 9.23 -0.94
C PHE A 9 4.20 10.71 -0.52
N THR A 10 4.19 11.64 -1.47
CA THR A 10 3.94 13.07 -1.22
C THR A 10 2.50 13.30 -0.76
N LEU A 11 1.54 12.57 -1.35
CA LEU A 11 0.17 12.51 -0.86
C LEU A 11 -0.01 11.30 0.06
N LYS A 12 -0.68 11.50 1.20
CA LYS A 12 -0.96 10.45 2.17
C LYS A 12 -2.37 9.89 1.99
N ALA A 13 -2.50 8.57 2.15
CA ALA A 13 -3.80 7.93 2.12
C ALA A 13 -4.67 8.35 3.32
N THR A 14 -5.93 8.69 3.08
CA THR A 14 -6.86 9.08 4.15
C THR A 14 -7.26 7.90 5.02
N MET A 15 -6.85 7.92 6.29
CA MET A 15 -7.37 7.01 7.31
C MET A 15 -8.79 7.42 7.69
N HIS A 16 -9.74 6.52 7.52
CA HIS A 16 -11.15 6.77 7.79
C HIS A 16 -11.81 5.54 8.43
N GLN A 17 -12.86 5.76 9.21
CA GLN A 17 -13.66 4.72 9.85
C GLN A 17 -15.14 5.11 9.84
N VAL A 18 -16.02 4.11 9.90
CA VAL A 18 -17.45 4.31 10.09
C VAL A 18 -17.78 4.02 11.55
N VAL A 19 -18.47 4.96 12.20
CA VAL A 19 -18.96 4.82 13.58
C VAL A 19 -20.48 4.76 13.53
N ASP A 20 -21.07 3.89 14.35
CA ASP A 20 -22.52 3.82 14.51
C ASP A 20 -23.06 5.11 15.14
N ILE A 21 -24.17 5.61 14.61
CA ILE A 21 -24.84 6.84 15.04
C ILE A 21 -26.24 6.60 15.61
N GLY A 22 -26.64 5.33 15.80
CA GLY A 22 -27.93 4.95 16.38
C GLY A 22 -29.12 5.09 15.42
N VAL A 23 -28.86 5.41 14.15
CA VAL A 23 -29.85 5.42 13.06
C VAL A 23 -29.26 4.77 11.82
N GLU A 24 -30.12 4.24 10.96
CA GLU A 24 -29.70 3.60 9.71
C GLU A 24 -28.99 4.61 8.79
N ARG A 25 -27.83 4.20 8.27
CA ARG A 25 -27.05 4.98 7.31
C ARG A 25 -26.64 4.09 6.15
N PHE A 26 -27.06 4.46 4.95
CA PHE A 26 -26.68 3.78 3.71
C PHE A 26 -25.56 4.56 3.02
N SER A 27 -24.55 3.85 2.53
CA SER A 27 -23.50 4.43 1.69
C SER A 27 -22.99 3.41 0.67
N CYS A 28 -22.60 3.89 -0.50
CA CYS A 28 -22.03 3.09 -1.57
C CYS A 28 -20.64 3.63 -1.91
N PRO A 29 -19.56 3.14 -1.27
CA PRO A 29 -18.21 3.56 -1.64
C PRO A 29 -17.85 3.06 -3.03
N PHE A 30 -17.10 3.87 -3.78
CA PHE A 30 -16.56 3.52 -5.09
C PHE A 30 -15.03 3.56 -5.03
N PHE A 31 -14.39 2.52 -5.57
CA PHE A 31 -12.94 2.42 -5.67
C PHE A 31 -12.56 2.30 -7.14
N LEU A 32 -11.72 3.23 -7.62
CA LEU A 32 -11.15 3.18 -8.95
C LEU A 32 -9.75 2.59 -8.86
N ASP A 33 -9.69 1.26 -8.95
CA ASP A 33 -8.43 0.53 -8.83
C ASP A 33 -7.78 0.26 -10.19
N PRO A 34 -6.44 0.16 -10.23
CA PRO A 34 -5.71 -0.30 -11.40
C PRO A 34 -6.07 -1.75 -11.79
N CYS A 35 -5.68 -2.14 -13.01
CA CYS A 35 -5.76 -3.54 -13.43
C CYS A 35 -4.90 -4.43 -12.51
N SER A 36 -5.37 -5.64 -12.20
CA SER A 36 -4.68 -6.57 -11.30
C SER A 36 -3.28 -6.97 -11.79
N SER A 37 -3.06 -7.02 -13.10
CA SER A 37 -1.75 -7.30 -13.69
C SER A 37 -0.84 -6.08 -13.83
N ALA A 38 -1.28 -4.89 -13.39
CA ALA A 38 -0.51 -3.66 -13.54
C ALA A 38 0.76 -3.68 -12.66
N ILE A 39 1.87 -3.22 -13.24
CA ILE A 39 3.10 -2.92 -12.50
C ILE A 39 3.10 -1.43 -12.16
N ILE A 40 3.19 -1.11 -10.87
CA ILE A 40 3.00 0.24 -10.34
C ILE A 40 4.29 0.72 -9.66
N PRO A 41 5.08 1.62 -10.28
CA PRO A 41 6.20 2.29 -9.63
C PRO A 41 5.71 3.37 -8.66
N SER A 42 6.58 3.82 -7.75
CA SER A 42 6.21 4.90 -6.81
C SER A 42 6.31 6.30 -7.42
N ASN A 43 6.96 6.48 -8.56
CA ASN A 43 7.24 7.79 -9.16
C ASN A 43 6.49 8.03 -10.48
N ILE A 44 5.28 7.47 -10.67
CA ILE A 44 4.52 7.61 -11.93
C ILE A 44 4.34 9.06 -12.35
N LEU A 45 4.07 9.96 -11.40
CA LEU A 45 3.83 11.38 -11.69
C LEU A 45 5.10 12.15 -12.08
N ASN A 46 6.29 11.66 -11.69
CA ASN A 46 7.57 12.26 -12.02
C ASN A 46 8.66 11.19 -12.11
N SER A 47 8.85 10.63 -13.31
CA SER A 47 9.80 9.53 -13.53
C SER A 47 11.28 9.91 -13.33
N ALA A 48 11.60 11.21 -13.25
CA ALA A 48 12.95 11.68 -12.97
C ALA A 48 13.32 11.57 -11.48
N GLU A 49 12.35 11.43 -10.59
CA GLU A 49 12.59 11.22 -9.17
C GLU A 49 13.00 9.78 -8.88
N GLU A 50 13.82 9.61 -7.85
CA GLU A 50 14.09 8.27 -7.31
C GLU A 50 12.83 7.68 -6.68
N GLN A 51 12.63 6.39 -6.89
CA GLN A 51 11.50 5.66 -6.31
C GLN A 51 11.75 5.43 -4.82
N VAL A 52 10.86 5.96 -3.97
CA VAL A 52 10.88 5.68 -2.52
C VAL A 52 10.69 4.18 -2.24
N GLU A 53 9.93 3.48 -3.08
CA GLU A 53 9.74 2.03 -2.97
C GLU A 53 9.78 1.35 -4.35
N PRO A 54 10.22 0.08 -4.42
CA PRO A 54 10.27 -0.69 -5.67
C PRO A 54 8.90 -0.80 -6.37
N PRO A 55 8.84 -1.00 -7.70
CA PRO A 55 7.59 -1.29 -8.39
C PRO A 55 6.88 -2.53 -7.83
N ILE A 56 5.54 -2.48 -7.78
CA ILE A 56 4.71 -3.60 -7.31
C ILE A 56 3.82 -4.14 -8.42
N GLU A 57 3.54 -5.44 -8.41
CA GLU A 57 2.42 -6.01 -9.17
C GLU A 57 1.13 -5.85 -8.34
N PHE A 58 0.20 -5.04 -8.84
CA PHE A 58 -0.93 -4.53 -8.05
C PHE A 58 -1.79 -5.65 -7.45
N GLY A 59 -2.19 -6.64 -8.24
CA GLY A 59 -3.05 -7.74 -7.79
C GLY A 59 -2.41 -8.60 -6.71
N LYS A 60 -1.13 -8.95 -6.88
CA LYS A 60 -0.38 -9.71 -5.87
C LYS A 60 -0.19 -8.91 -4.59
N TRP A 61 0.18 -7.63 -4.72
CA TRP A 61 0.31 -6.73 -3.58
C TRP A 61 -1.01 -6.60 -2.81
N LEU A 62 -2.13 -6.37 -3.51
CA LEU A 62 -3.45 -6.23 -2.91
C LEU A 62 -3.86 -7.51 -2.18
N ALA A 63 -3.74 -8.68 -2.81
CA ALA A 63 -4.07 -9.95 -2.18
C ALA A 63 -3.25 -10.21 -0.91
N LYS A 64 -1.94 -9.92 -0.95
CA LYS A 64 -1.04 -10.04 0.20
C LYS A 64 -1.41 -9.06 1.32
N THR A 65 -1.71 -7.80 0.98
CA THR A 65 -2.17 -6.79 1.94
C THR A 65 -3.49 -7.18 2.60
N MET A 66 -4.45 -7.70 1.82
CA MET A 66 -5.75 -8.14 2.36
C MET A 66 -5.58 -9.32 3.33
N ARG A 67 -4.81 -10.35 2.95
CA ARG A 67 -4.50 -11.51 3.82
C ARG A 67 -3.84 -11.12 5.13
N ARG A 68 -2.94 -10.12 5.11
CA ARG A 68 -2.19 -9.68 6.30
C ARG A 68 -3.03 -8.85 7.25
N LYS A 69 -3.89 -7.97 6.72
CA LYS A 69 -4.60 -6.96 7.51
C LYS A 69 -5.97 -7.43 8.00
N TYR A 70 -6.62 -8.33 7.27
CA TYR A 70 -8.01 -8.70 7.50
C TYR A 70 -8.14 -10.21 7.67
N GLY A 71 -8.62 -10.64 8.85
CA GLY A 71 -8.66 -12.04 9.23
C GLY A 71 -9.57 -12.89 8.33
N GLU A 72 -10.64 -12.28 7.80
CA GLU A 72 -11.59 -12.91 6.89
C GLU A 72 -10.96 -13.29 5.54
N TRP A 73 -9.83 -12.69 5.17
CA TRP A 73 -9.14 -12.97 3.90
C TRP A 73 -8.02 -13.99 4.02
N LYS A 74 -7.72 -14.51 5.22
CA LYS A 74 -6.53 -15.34 5.48
C LYS A 74 -6.39 -16.54 4.53
N ASN A 75 -7.52 -17.16 4.17
CA ASN A 75 -7.59 -18.35 3.33
C ASN A 75 -8.10 -18.08 1.90
N ALA A 76 -8.27 -16.82 1.51
CA ALA A 76 -8.94 -16.47 0.24
C ALA A 76 -8.07 -16.70 -1.01
N PHE A 77 -6.75 -16.90 -0.84
CA PHE A 77 -5.79 -17.08 -1.93
C PHE A 77 -4.72 -18.12 -1.55
N PRO A 78 -5.05 -19.42 -1.56
CA PRO A 78 -4.14 -20.48 -1.11
C PRO A 78 -2.92 -20.64 -2.04
N ASP A 79 -3.08 -20.33 -3.33
CA ASP A 79 -2.03 -20.51 -4.35
C ASP A 79 -1.04 -19.34 -4.42
N LEU A 80 -1.31 -18.25 -3.68
CA LEU A 80 -0.39 -17.12 -3.59
C LEU A 80 0.74 -17.48 -2.64
N SER A 81 1.90 -17.82 -3.22
CA SER A 81 3.13 -18.06 -2.45
C SER A 81 3.46 -16.84 -1.58
N ASP A 82 3.88 -17.10 -0.35
CA ASP A 82 4.25 -16.03 0.57
C ASP A 82 5.59 -15.37 0.20
N ASP A 83 6.29 -15.90 -0.82
CA ASP A 83 7.64 -15.57 -1.31
C ASP A 83 8.19 -14.30 -0.66
N GLU A 84 8.83 -14.53 0.49
CA GLU A 84 9.64 -13.57 1.22
C GLU A 84 10.97 -13.43 0.48
N LYS A 85 10.96 -12.68 -0.62
CA LYS A 85 12.12 -11.85 -0.91
C LYS A 85 11.75 -10.44 -0.49
N GLU A 86 11.80 -10.23 0.82
CA GLU A 86 11.96 -8.89 1.35
C GLU A 86 13.14 -8.26 0.61
N LEU A 87 12.91 -7.09 0.02
CA LEU A 87 13.97 -6.13 -0.22
C LEU A 87 14.46 -5.67 1.16
N GLU A 88 15.15 -6.55 1.88
CA GLU A 88 16.10 -6.15 2.89
C GLU A 88 17.18 -5.35 2.16
N THR A 89 17.13 -4.03 2.36
CA THR A 89 18.24 -3.15 2.73
C THR A 89 18.02 -1.74 2.16
N VAL A 90 17.29 -0.92 2.90
CA VAL A 90 17.65 0.51 2.97
C VAL A 90 17.97 0.79 4.44
N PRO A 91 19.23 1.09 4.79
CA PRO A 91 19.62 1.34 6.15
C PRO A 91 18.86 2.56 6.69
N LYS A 92 18.29 2.42 7.89
CA LYS A 92 17.77 3.54 8.67
C LYS A 92 18.89 4.57 8.80
N HIS A 93 18.69 5.78 8.29
CA HIS A 93 19.55 6.92 8.63
C HIS A 93 19.61 7.02 10.16
N SER A 94 20.77 6.69 10.73
CA SER A 94 21.08 7.04 12.11
C SER A 94 21.13 8.56 12.18
N SER A 95 20.21 9.14 12.93
CA SER A 95 20.35 10.51 13.45
C SER A 95 21.61 10.57 14.32
N ALA A 96 22.74 10.99 13.73
CA ALA A 96 23.90 11.42 14.49
C ALA A 96 23.59 12.84 15.00
N SER A 97 23.10 12.91 16.23
CA SER A 97 23.16 14.14 17.02
C SER A 97 24.59 14.25 17.53
N SER A 98 25.43 15.01 16.82
CA SER A 98 26.72 15.46 17.35
C SER A 98 26.47 16.77 18.10
N GLU A 99 26.41 16.68 19.42
CA GLU A 99 26.63 17.83 20.28
C GLU A 99 28.11 18.24 20.17
N GLN A 100 28.34 19.49 19.78
CA GLN A 100 29.56 20.25 20.05
C GLN A 100 29.17 21.45 20.90
#